data_AF-A0A7W8N736-F1
#
_entry.id   AF-A0A7W8N736-F1
#
_cell.length_a   1.000
_cell.length_b   1.000
_cell.length_c   1.000
_cell.angle_alpha   90.00
_cell.angle_beta   90.00
_cell.angle_gamma   90.00
#
_symmetry.space_group_name_H-M   'P 1'
#
loop_
_entity.id
_entity.type
_entity.pdbx_description
1 polymer ?
#
loop_
_entity_poly.entity_id
_entity_poly.type
_entity_poly.pdbx_seq_one_letter_code
_entity_poly.pdbx_strand_id
1 'polypeptide(L)'
;MLYMFDGQDLFDRCTTRPGQDEWHIDETLTSLIAKRAVQPLIVVGIDNAGPGRREDEYSRYSALIDAPQKLSALMTREVLPLLDGRYRTIANRTHRGVGGSSLGSIAALSLLLDQPDTFGLGLLESTSLQVGNGRVLQDTSTMVQGPARISIGVGTTEVPPSDAAAHGFPDFDTAFVAMSRTLAENMKKSLMNHPEVKLTVEPGGQHQDKYWGERFGPAVTFLFPPELTPTK
;
A
#
# COMPACT_ATOMS: atom_id res chain seq x y z
N MET A 1 -12.02 5.77 4.14
CA MET A 1 -11.82 5.33 2.74
C MET A 1 -10.42 4.80 2.59
N LEU A 2 -10.26 3.74 1.79
CA LEU A 2 -8.96 3.18 1.44
C LEU A 2 -8.85 3.13 -0.09
N TYR A 3 -7.87 3.82 -0.65
CA TYR A 3 -7.56 3.82 -2.08
C TYR A 3 -6.47 2.79 -2.35
N MET A 4 -6.77 1.79 -3.16
CA MET A 4 -5.86 0.67 -3.44
C MET A 4 -5.45 0.69 -4.92
N PHE A 5 -4.15 0.70 -5.17
CA PHE A 5 -3.58 0.57 -6.52
C PHE A 5 -3.67 -0.87 -7.03
N ASP A 6 -3.67 -1.00 -8.36
CA ASP A 6 -3.92 -2.25 -9.08
C ASP A 6 -5.34 -2.78 -8.83
N GLY A 7 -6.31 -1.88 -8.95
CA GLY A 7 -7.74 -2.11 -8.69
C GLY A 7 -8.32 -3.36 -9.37
N GLN A 8 -7.83 -3.68 -10.56
CA GLN A 8 -8.27 -4.84 -11.34
C GLN A 8 -7.97 -6.20 -10.68
N ASP A 9 -7.05 -6.24 -9.71
CA ASP A 9 -6.62 -7.48 -9.06
C ASP A 9 -7.30 -7.68 -7.69
N LEU A 10 -8.19 -6.77 -7.26
CA LEU A 10 -8.62 -6.68 -5.85
C LEU A 10 -9.93 -7.41 -5.50
N PHE A 11 -10.91 -7.41 -6.40
CA PHE A 11 -12.32 -7.71 -6.06
C PHE A 11 -12.98 -8.81 -6.90
N ASP A 12 -12.50 -9.06 -8.11
CA ASP A 12 -13.05 -10.13 -8.94
C ASP A 12 -11.95 -10.82 -9.75
N ARG A 13 -11.81 -12.13 -9.56
CA ARG A 13 -10.90 -12.98 -10.33
C ARG A 13 -11.11 -12.89 -11.85
N CYS A 14 -12.31 -12.57 -12.32
CA CYS A 14 -12.57 -12.35 -13.76
C CYS A 14 -11.92 -11.07 -14.31
N THR A 15 -11.54 -10.14 -13.43
CA THR A 15 -10.86 -8.89 -13.81
C THR A 15 -9.34 -8.95 -13.62
N THR A 16 -8.83 -9.98 -12.93
CA THR A 16 -7.40 -10.13 -12.66
C THR A 16 -6.61 -10.41 -13.93
N ARG A 17 -5.30 -10.18 -13.83
CA ARG A 17 -4.35 -10.56 -14.89
C ARG A 17 -4.37 -12.07 -15.14
N PRO A 18 -4.18 -12.52 -16.39
CA PRO A 18 -4.17 -13.94 -16.72
C PRO A 18 -3.18 -14.75 -15.85
N GLY A 19 -3.69 -15.81 -15.22
CA GLY A 19 -2.89 -16.70 -14.38
C GLY A 19 -2.68 -16.22 -12.94
N GLN A 20 -3.30 -15.10 -12.54
CA GLN A 20 -3.29 -14.61 -11.17
C GLN A 20 -4.63 -14.83 -10.47
N ASP A 21 -4.59 -14.77 -9.15
CA ASP A 21 -5.76 -14.77 -8.29
C ASP A 21 -6.08 -13.35 -7.82
N GLU A 22 -7.23 -13.16 -7.20
CA GLU A 22 -7.59 -11.88 -6.59
C GLU A 22 -7.14 -11.78 -5.13
N TRP A 23 -7.29 -10.59 -4.54
CA TRP A 23 -7.00 -10.36 -3.12
C TRP A 23 -8.15 -10.72 -2.17
N HIS A 24 -9.35 -10.95 -2.70
CA HIS A 24 -10.56 -11.20 -1.93
C HIS A 24 -10.86 -10.07 -0.92
N ILE A 25 -10.70 -8.81 -1.35
CA ILE A 25 -10.87 -7.65 -0.46
C ILE A 25 -12.32 -7.53 -0.01
N ASP A 26 -13.28 -7.73 -0.91
CA ASP A 26 -14.71 -7.59 -0.63
C ASP A 26 -15.21 -8.70 0.30
N GLU A 27 -14.80 -9.97 0.15
CA GLU A 27 -15.18 -11.02 1.11
C GLU A 27 -14.54 -10.78 2.47
N THR A 28 -13.25 -10.40 2.48
CA THR A 28 -12.53 -10.12 3.72
C THR A 28 -13.20 -8.97 4.49
N LEU A 29 -13.51 -7.86 3.81
CA LEU A 29 -14.18 -6.72 4.44
C LEU A 29 -15.62 -7.03 4.84
N THR A 30 -16.38 -7.76 4.01
CA THR A 30 -17.74 -8.17 4.35
C THR A 30 -17.73 -8.97 5.65
N SER A 31 -16.81 -9.92 5.80
CA SER A 31 -16.64 -10.72 7.02
C SER A 31 -16.26 -9.86 8.23
N LEU A 32 -15.26 -8.98 8.07
CA LEU A 32 -14.76 -8.15 9.17
C LEU A 32 -15.78 -7.11 9.64
N ILE A 33 -16.51 -6.47 8.72
CA ILE A 33 -17.56 -5.50 9.03
C ILE A 33 -18.73 -6.20 9.73
N ALA A 34 -19.17 -7.36 9.23
CA ALA A 34 -20.24 -8.14 9.88
C ALA A 34 -19.89 -8.54 11.31
N LYS A 35 -18.61 -8.85 11.56
CA LYS A 35 -18.07 -9.18 12.89
C LYS A 35 -17.79 -7.95 13.76
N ARG A 36 -17.97 -6.72 13.24
CA ARG A 36 -17.55 -5.46 13.90
C ARG A 36 -16.08 -5.46 14.30
N ALA A 37 -15.23 -6.15 13.53
CA ALA A 37 -13.79 -6.19 13.74
C ALA A 37 -13.09 -4.97 13.14
N VAL A 38 -13.76 -4.26 12.22
CA VAL A 38 -13.27 -3.03 11.59
C VAL A 38 -14.39 -1.99 11.50
N GLN A 39 -14.03 -0.71 11.44
CA GLN A 39 -14.97 0.33 11.04
C GLN A 39 -15.52 0.04 9.64
N PRO A 40 -16.82 0.27 9.37
CA PRO A 40 -17.32 0.29 8.00
C PRO A 40 -16.56 1.30 7.15
N LEU A 41 -16.04 0.88 6.00
CA LEU A 41 -15.25 1.70 5.11
C LEU A 41 -15.59 1.44 3.64
N ILE A 42 -15.26 2.42 2.80
CA ILE A 42 -15.28 2.30 1.34
C ILE A 42 -13.84 2.02 0.89
N VAL A 43 -13.66 0.98 0.07
CA VAL A 43 -12.42 0.73 -0.67
C VAL A 43 -12.64 1.12 -2.13
N VAL A 44 -11.64 1.77 -2.72
CA VAL A 44 -11.63 2.19 -4.11
C VAL A 44 -10.42 1.56 -4.77
N GLY A 45 -10.64 0.62 -5.69
CA GLY A 45 -9.59 0.11 -6.57
C GLY A 45 -9.30 1.12 -7.68
N ILE A 46 -8.02 1.39 -7.91
CA ILE A 46 -7.53 2.24 -9.00
C ILE A 46 -6.73 1.36 -9.95
N ASP A 47 -7.30 1.11 -11.12
CA ASP A 47 -6.64 0.30 -12.14
C ASP A 47 -5.38 0.98 -12.65
N ASN A 48 -4.33 0.20 -12.89
CA ASN A 48 -3.15 0.71 -13.62
C ASN A 48 -3.46 0.86 -15.12
N ALA A 49 -2.68 1.67 -15.84
CA ALA A 49 -2.81 1.79 -17.29
C ALA A 49 -2.23 0.60 -18.09
N GLY A 50 -1.94 -0.53 -17.46
CA GLY A 50 -1.45 -1.74 -18.10
C GLY A 50 0.07 -1.78 -18.34
N PRO A 51 0.55 -2.85 -19.00
CA PRO A 51 1.98 -3.15 -19.13
C PRO A 51 2.77 -2.02 -19.80
N GLY A 52 3.93 -1.66 -19.23
CA GLY A 52 4.81 -0.61 -19.75
C GLY A 52 4.37 0.82 -19.44
N ARG A 53 3.15 1.01 -18.91
CA ARG A 53 2.64 2.30 -18.42
C ARG A 53 2.50 2.33 -16.90
N ARG A 54 2.21 1.17 -16.29
CA ARG A 54 2.13 1.01 -14.83
C ARG A 54 3.39 1.51 -14.11
N GLU A 55 4.56 1.18 -14.64
CA GLU A 55 5.85 1.61 -14.08
C GLU A 55 5.99 3.13 -14.09
N ASP A 56 5.53 3.76 -15.17
CA ASP A 56 5.58 5.21 -15.38
C ASP A 56 4.60 5.98 -14.50
N GLU A 57 3.42 5.39 -14.23
CA GLU A 57 2.39 5.99 -13.36
C GLU A 57 2.75 5.89 -11.88
N TYR A 58 3.35 4.77 -11.47
CA TYR A 58 3.55 4.46 -10.06
C TYR A 58 4.91 4.87 -9.52
N SER A 59 5.93 4.93 -10.37
CA SER A 59 7.28 5.27 -9.93
C SER A 59 7.60 6.72 -10.22
N ARG A 60 7.86 7.46 -9.15
CA ARG A 60 8.42 8.80 -9.25
C ARG A 60 9.86 8.87 -9.76
N TYR A 61 10.48 7.71 -9.93
CA TYR A 61 11.83 7.52 -10.46
C TYR A 61 11.81 6.86 -11.84
N SER A 62 10.66 6.86 -12.53
CA SER A 62 10.59 6.57 -13.95
C SER A 62 11.52 7.53 -14.72
N ALA A 63 12.03 7.08 -15.87
CA ALA A 63 12.77 7.92 -16.80
C ALA A 63 11.92 9.07 -17.39
N LEU A 64 10.59 9.02 -17.22
CA LEU A 64 9.69 10.12 -17.56
C LEU A 64 9.83 11.26 -16.53
N ILE A 65 10.29 12.40 -17.01
CA ILE A 65 10.30 13.67 -16.28
C ILE A 65 8.84 13.97 -15.88
N ASP A 66 8.56 14.09 -14.57
CA ASP A 66 7.28 14.47 -13.93
C ASP A 66 6.28 13.37 -13.47
N ALA A 67 6.67 12.09 -13.37
CA ALA A 67 5.79 11.03 -12.85
C ALA A 67 5.15 11.29 -11.44
N PRO A 68 5.88 11.74 -10.39
CA PRO A 68 5.28 11.93 -9.06
C PRO A 68 4.24 13.05 -9.00
N GLN A 69 4.48 14.17 -9.69
CA GLN A 69 3.57 15.31 -9.68
C GLN A 69 2.24 14.95 -10.36
N LYS A 70 2.27 14.05 -11.36
CA LYS A 70 1.08 13.57 -12.05
C LYS A 70 0.20 12.72 -11.15
N LEU A 71 0.77 11.78 -10.38
CA LEU A 71 -0.03 10.94 -9.48
C LEU A 71 -0.67 11.78 -8.36
N SER A 72 0.10 12.65 -7.70
CA SER A 72 -0.44 13.54 -6.67
C SER A 72 -1.54 14.45 -7.23
N ALA A 73 -1.35 15.01 -8.43
CA ALA A 73 -2.35 15.85 -9.09
C ALA A 73 -3.61 15.06 -9.47
N LEU A 74 -3.48 13.88 -10.07
CA LEU A 74 -4.61 12.99 -10.40
C LEU A 74 -5.45 12.71 -9.16
N MET A 75 -4.80 12.31 -8.06
CA MET A 75 -5.49 12.00 -6.82
C MET A 75 -6.20 13.24 -6.26
N THR A 76 -5.47 14.35 -6.08
CA THR A 76 -6.00 15.53 -5.36
C THR A 76 -6.95 16.38 -6.20
N ARG A 77 -6.84 16.38 -7.52
CA ARG A 77 -7.62 17.25 -8.41
C ARG A 77 -8.77 16.53 -9.11
N GLU A 78 -8.72 15.21 -9.23
CA GLU A 78 -9.72 14.44 -9.99
C GLU A 78 -10.38 13.38 -9.12
N VAL A 79 -9.61 12.42 -8.61
CA VAL A 79 -10.15 11.24 -7.93
C VAL A 79 -10.82 11.59 -6.60
N LEU A 80 -10.13 12.32 -5.72
CA LEU A 80 -10.67 12.69 -4.41
C LEU A 80 -11.91 13.59 -4.54
N PRO A 81 -11.90 14.69 -5.33
CA PRO A 81 -13.09 15.53 -5.50
C PRO A 81 -14.29 14.78 -6.07
N LEU A 82 -14.09 13.88 -7.05
CA LEU A 82 -15.16 13.07 -7.64
C LEU A 82 -15.83 12.18 -6.59
N LEU A 83 -15.03 11.51 -5.76
CA LEU A 83 -15.53 10.51 -4.81
C LEU A 83 -16.07 11.15 -3.54
N ASP A 84 -15.42 12.18 -3.01
CA ASP A 84 -15.93 12.95 -1.88
C ASP A 84 -17.23 13.70 -2.23
N GLY A 85 -17.42 14.10 -3.49
CA GLY A 85 -18.66 14.72 -3.97
C GLY A 85 -19.81 13.73 -4.26
N ARG A 86 -19.50 12.44 -4.45
CA ARG A 86 -20.50 11.42 -4.85
C ARG A 86 -20.88 10.46 -3.73
N TYR A 87 -20.00 10.22 -2.78
CA TYR A 87 -20.20 9.29 -1.68
C TYR A 87 -20.12 10.02 -0.33
N ARG A 88 -20.69 9.44 0.73
CA ARG A 88 -20.57 9.97 2.09
C ARG A 88 -19.20 9.61 2.66
N THR A 89 -18.23 10.48 2.49
CA THR A 89 -16.85 10.27 2.91
C THR A 89 -16.51 11.12 4.15
N ILE A 90 -15.53 10.66 4.93
CA ILE A 90 -14.88 11.47 5.97
C ILE A 90 -13.59 11.98 5.35
N ALA A 91 -13.62 13.23 4.87
CA ALA A 91 -12.51 13.86 4.15
C ALA A 91 -11.39 14.36 5.09
N ASN A 92 -10.87 13.47 5.94
CA ASN A 92 -9.77 13.73 6.88
C ASN A 92 -8.67 12.69 6.69
N ARG A 93 -7.40 13.11 6.79
CA ARG A 93 -6.23 12.21 6.68
C ARG A 93 -6.31 10.99 7.61
N THR A 94 -6.85 11.12 8.81
CA THR A 94 -6.96 10.00 9.77
C THR A 94 -8.00 8.95 9.35
N HIS A 95 -8.83 9.25 8.35
CA HIS A 95 -9.85 8.35 7.79
C HIS A 95 -9.61 8.07 6.29
N ARG A 96 -8.47 8.52 5.75
CA ARG A 96 -8.12 8.41 4.35
C ARG A 96 -6.81 7.66 4.20
N GLY A 97 -6.91 6.43 3.68
CA GLY A 97 -5.78 5.56 3.44
C GLY A 97 -5.47 5.36 1.96
N VAL A 98 -4.20 5.04 1.69
CA VAL A 98 -3.71 4.57 0.39
C VAL A 98 -2.95 3.26 0.56
N GLY A 99 -2.98 2.40 -0.44
CA GLY A 99 -2.26 1.14 -0.40
C GLY A 99 -2.13 0.43 -1.74
N GLY A 100 -1.45 -0.71 -1.70
CA GLY A 100 -1.21 -1.57 -2.86
C GLY A 100 -0.05 -2.53 -2.59
N SER A 101 0.31 -3.33 -3.59
CA SER A 101 1.50 -4.20 -3.52
C SER A 101 2.59 -3.77 -4.49
N SER A 102 3.84 -4.18 -4.24
CA SER A 102 4.95 -4.01 -5.19
C SER A 102 5.07 -2.57 -5.69
N LEU A 103 4.86 -2.30 -6.99
CA LEU A 103 4.85 -0.95 -7.55
C LEU A 103 3.63 -0.13 -7.11
N GLY A 104 2.45 -0.72 -6.91
CA GLY A 104 1.30 -0.05 -6.32
C GLY A 104 1.57 0.42 -4.88
N SER A 105 2.38 -0.36 -4.14
CA SER A 105 2.89 0.07 -2.83
C SER A 105 3.85 1.28 -2.94
N ILE A 106 4.65 1.37 -4.01
CA ILE A 106 5.49 2.56 -4.29
C ILE A 106 4.64 3.79 -4.58
N ALA A 107 3.55 3.63 -5.35
CA ALA A 107 2.60 4.71 -5.62
C ALA A 107 1.94 5.20 -4.33
N ALA A 108 1.46 4.27 -3.48
CA ALA A 108 0.90 4.59 -2.18
C ALA A 108 1.91 5.28 -1.25
N LEU A 109 3.13 4.77 -1.16
CA LEU A 109 4.20 5.38 -0.37
C LEU A 109 4.55 6.79 -0.87
N SER A 110 4.59 6.99 -2.18
CA SER A 110 4.82 8.32 -2.77
C SER A 110 3.73 9.31 -2.36
N LEU A 111 2.46 8.91 -2.36
CA LEU A 111 1.37 9.76 -1.89
C LEU A 111 1.44 10.05 -0.39
N LEU A 112 1.86 9.10 0.43
CA LEU A 112 2.07 9.32 1.87
C LEU A 112 3.16 10.36 2.15
N LEU A 113 4.21 10.38 1.32
CA LEU A 113 5.32 11.33 1.43
C LEU A 113 4.98 12.70 0.84
N ASP A 114 4.33 12.73 -0.32
CA ASP A 114 4.05 13.97 -1.06
C ASP A 114 2.80 14.69 -0.56
N GLN A 115 1.82 13.97 -0.03
CA GLN A 115 0.53 14.48 0.40
C GLN A 115 0.19 14.06 1.84
N PRO A 116 1.09 14.29 2.83
CA PRO A 116 0.92 13.78 4.19
C PRO A 116 -0.30 14.39 4.89
N ASP A 117 -0.73 15.60 4.54
CA ASP A 117 -1.94 16.24 5.07
C ASP A 117 -3.24 15.68 4.49
N THR A 118 -3.15 14.95 3.37
CA THR A 118 -4.29 14.34 2.68
C THR A 118 -4.44 12.88 3.07
N PHE A 119 -3.34 12.11 3.06
CA PHE A 119 -3.33 10.69 3.36
C PHE A 119 -2.65 10.43 4.71
N GLY A 120 -3.38 9.80 5.63
CA GLY A 120 -2.90 9.50 6.97
C GLY A 120 -2.87 8.02 7.30
N LEU A 121 -3.28 7.14 6.39
CA LEU A 121 -3.22 5.69 6.58
C LEU A 121 -2.51 5.02 5.40
N GLY A 122 -1.64 4.06 5.66
CA GLY A 122 -0.88 3.35 4.61
C GLY A 122 -1.01 1.83 4.71
N LEU A 123 -1.25 1.16 3.59
CA LEU A 123 -1.21 -0.31 3.47
C LEU A 123 -0.22 -0.70 2.38
N LEU A 124 0.95 -1.18 2.78
CA LEU A 124 2.08 -1.43 1.87
C LEU A 124 2.45 -2.91 1.86
N GLU A 125 2.20 -3.62 0.76
CA GLU A 125 2.51 -5.04 0.62
C GLU A 125 3.69 -5.27 -0.32
N SER A 126 4.69 -6.06 0.11
CA SER A 126 5.86 -6.47 -0.70
C SER A 126 6.47 -5.31 -1.49
N THR A 127 6.67 -4.18 -0.81
CA THR A 127 7.04 -2.90 -1.44
C THR A 127 8.35 -3.02 -2.19
N SER A 128 8.37 -2.63 -3.47
CA SER A 128 9.54 -2.75 -4.35
C SER A 128 10.58 -1.64 -4.08
N LEU A 129 11.14 -1.64 -2.87
CA LEU A 129 12.00 -0.58 -2.33
C LEU A 129 13.35 -0.42 -3.07
N GLN A 130 13.74 -1.40 -3.89
CA GLN A 130 14.91 -1.35 -4.77
C GLN A 130 14.74 -0.38 -5.96
N VAL A 131 13.50 -0.01 -6.31
CA VAL A 131 13.21 0.93 -7.40
C VAL A 131 13.93 2.26 -7.20
N GLY A 132 14.44 2.83 -8.30
CA GLY A 132 15.24 4.05 -8.26
C GLY A 132 16.58 3.87 -7.54
N ASN A 133 17.14 2.65 -7.53
CA ASN A 133 18.34 2.27 -6.80
C ASN A 133 18.25 2.55 -5.29
N GLY A 134 17.11 2.19 -4.68
CA GLY A 134 16.87 2.38 -3.24
C GLY A 134 16.43 3.79 -2.83
N ARG A 135 16.26 4.71 -3.78
CA ARG A 135 15.94 6.11 -3.48
C ARG A 135 14.60 6.29 -2.79
N VAL A 136 13.60 5.45 -3.11
CA VAL A 136 12.31 5.48 -2.40
C VAL A 136 12.48 5.23 -0.90
N LEU A 137 13.35 4.31 -0.51
CA LEU A 137 13.65 4.02 0.89
C LEU A 137 14.44 5.16 1.51
N GLN A 138 15.40 5.73 0.76
CA GLN A 138 16.18 6.88 1.21
C GLN A 138 15.29 8.09 1.52
N ASP A 139 14.31 8.40 0.68
CA ASP A 139 13.43 9.56 0.86
C ASP A 139 12.59 9.46 2.15
N THR A 140 12.35 8.25 2.67
CA THR A 140 11.67 8.06 3.96
C THR A 140 12.54 8.38 5.18
N SER A 141 13.87 8.42 5.03
CA SER A 141 14.80 8.64 6.15
C SER A 141 14.77 10.07 6.70
N THR A 142 14.32 11.03 5.89
CA THR A 142 14.21 12.46 6.24
C THR A 142 12.75 12.91 6.33
N MET A 143 11.82 11.98 6.53
CA MET A 143 10.39 12.28 6.55
C MET A 143 10.02 13.18 7.74
N VAL A 144 9.45 14.34 7.43
CA VAL A 144 9.01 15.32 8.43
C VAL A 144 7.67 14.89 9.05
N GLN A 145 6.70 14.49 8.22
CA GLN A 145 5.37 14.09 8.65
C GLN A 145 5.03 12.72 8.08
N GLY A 146 4.87 11.73 8.95
CA GLY A 146 4.41 10.40 8.58
C GLY A 146 2.88 10.26 8.60
N PRO A 147 2.35 9.10 8.17
CA PRO A 147 0.95 8.75 8.39
C PRO A 147 0.61 8.62 9.88
N ALA A 148 -0.67 8.64 10.22
CA ALA A 148 -1.13 8.26 11.56
C ALA A 148 -0.92 6.76 11.82
N ARG A 149 -1.24 5.90 10.84
CA ARG A 149 -1.00 4.45 10.90
C ARG A 149 -0.48 3.92 9.57
N ILE A 150 0.42 2.94 9.64
CA ILE A 150 0.90 2.25 8.44
C ILE A 150 1.10 0.76 8.71
N SER A 151 0.53 -0.07 7.85
CA SER A 151 0.76 -1.52 7.79
C SER A 151 1.74 -1.81 6.66
N ILE A 152 2.78 -2.57 6.96
CA ILE A 152 3.82 -2.99 6.03
C ILE A 152 3.88 -4.51 6.09
N GLY A 153 3.60 -5.18 4.97
CA GLY A 153 3.68 -6.64 4.83
C GLY A 153 4.80 -7.04 3.87
N VAL A 154 5.50 -8.13 4.19
CA VAL A 154 6.53 -8.73 3.34
C VAL A 154 6.63 -10.22 3.64
N GLY A 155 6.85 -11.03 2.61
CA GLY A 155 7.15 -12.46 2.71
C GLY A 155 8.64 -12.74 2.89
N THR A 156 9.00 -13.96 3.30
CA THR A 156 10.41 -14.41 3.31
C THR A 156 10.81 -15.22 2.08
N THR A 157 9.91 -15.34 1.10
CA THR A 157 10.13 -16.10 -0.15
C THR A 157 9.46 -15.34 -1.31
N GLU A 158 9.78 -14.05 -1.42
CA GLU A 158 9.16 -13.13 -2.36
C GLU A 158 9.50 -13.49 -3.81
N VAL A 159 10.76 -13.82 -4.06
CA VAL A 159 11.24 -14.11 -5.43
C VAL A 159 11.62 -15.59 -5.56
N PRO A 160 11.13 -16.30 -6.60
CA PRO A 160 11.59 -17.64 -6.89
C PRO A 160 13.13 -17.69 -7.02
N PRO A 161 13.82 -18.69 -6.46
CA PRO A 161 15.29 -18.75 -6.49
C PRO A 161 15.89 -18.70 -7.90
N SER A 162 15.19 -19.22 -8.90
CA SER A 162 15.59 -19.13 -10.32
C SER A 162 15.66 -17.69 -10.81
N ASP A 163 14.70 -16.87 -10.39
CA ASP A 163 14.56 -15.50 -10.83
C ASP A 163 15.55 -14.61 -10.08
N ALA A 164 15.74 -14.85 -8.77
CA ALA A 164 16.76 -14.19 -7.97
C ALA A 164 18.18 -14.40 -8.54
N ALA A 165 18.49 -15.65 -8.93
CA ALA A 165 19.75 -15.99 -9.57
C ALA A 165 19.90 -15.35 -10.96
N ALA A 166 18.84 -15.35 -11.77
CA ALA A 166 18.84 -14.73 -13.10
C ALA A 166 19.07 -13.21 -13.05
N HIS A 167 18.63 -12.54 -11.99
CA HIS A 167 18.86 -11.11 -11.77
C HIS A 167 20.18 -10.80 -11.05
N GLY A 168 20.97 -11.82 -10.66
CA GLY A 168 22.27 -11.64 -10.01
C GLY A 168 22.21 -11.25 -8.52
N PHE A 169 21.08 -11.50 -7.86
CA PHE A 169 20.85 -11.16 -6.45
C PHE A 169 20.49 -12.41 -5.64
N PRO A 170 21.47 -13.22 -5.19
CA PRO A 170 21.19 -14.47 -4.47
C PRO A 170 20.48 -14.27 -3.13
N ASP A 171 20.62 -13.08 -2.52
CA ASP A 171 20.04 -12.74 -1.21
C ASP A 171 18.81 -11.82 -1.32
N PHE A 172 18.08 -11.88 -2.43
CA PHE A 172 16.99 -10.95 -2.74
C PHE A 172 15.91 -10.90 -1.64
N ASP A 173 15.43 -12.06 -1.16
CA ASP A 173 14.42 -12.14 -0.11
C ASP A 173 14.91 -11.54 1.22
N THR A 174 16.18 -11.81 1.56
CA THR A 174 16.79 -11.25 2.77
C THR A 174 16.89 -9.73 2.67
N ALA A 175 17.26 -9.21 1.50
CA ALA A 175 17.27 -7.78 1.24
C ALA A 175 15.86 -7.17 1.31
N PHE A 176 14.83 -7.81 0.74
CA PHE A 176 13.44 -7.33 0.80
C PHE A 176 12.92 -7.18 2.23
N VAL A 177 13.17 -8.20 3.07
CA VAL A 177 12.83 -8.15 4.49
C VAL A 177 13.62 -7.05 5.20
N ALA A 178 14.92 -6.92 4.95
CA ALA A 178 15.75 -5.88 5.55
C ALA A 178 15.28 -4.47 5.18
N MET A 179 14.98 -4.22 3.90
CA MET A 179 14.47 -2.94 3.40
C MET A 179 13.10 -2.62 4.00
N SER A 180 12.21 -3.62 4.15
CA SER A 180 10.90 -3.44 4.79
C SER A 180 11.02 -3.11 6.29
N ARG A 181 12.00 -3.69 6.98
CA ARG A 181 12.35 -3.31 8.36
C ARG A 181 12.88 -1.88 8.43
N THR A 182 13.78 -1.49 7.53
CA THR A 182 14.28 -0.11 7.45
C THR A 182 13.15 0.87 7.19
N LEU A 183 12.22 0.56 6.28
CA LEU A 183 11.04 1.38 6.02
C LEU A 183 10.21 1.57 7.29
N ALA A 184 9.90 0.48 8.00
CA ALA A 184 9.16 0.54 9.25
C ALA A 184 9.86 1.40 10.32
N GLU A 185 11.17 1.30 10.43
CA GLU A 185 11.95 2.13 11.36
C GLU A 185 12.01 3.60 10.94
N ASN A 186 12.10 3.90 9.65
CA ASN A 186 12.04 5.28 9.15
C ASN A 186 10.67 5.90 9.44
N MET A 187 9.58 5.15 9.27
CA MET A 187 8.23 5.61 9.61
C MET A 187 8.12 6.01 11.08
N LYS A 188 8.65 5.21 12.01
CA LYS A 188 8.64 5.52 13.45
C LYS A 188 9.43 6.79 13.82
N LYS A 189 10.40 7.19 12.99
CA LYS A 189 11.30 8.33 13.21
C LYS A 189 10.80 9.65 12.62
N SER A 190 9.56 9.71 12.13
CA SER A 190 9.02 10.95 11.57
C SER A 190 9.07 12.10 12.58
N LEU A 191 9.37 13.31 12.13
CA LEU A 191 9.72 14.43 13.02
C LEU A 191 8.52 15.04 13.76
N MET A 192 7.37 15.19 13.09
CA MET A 192 6.21 15.91 13.64
C MET A 192 5.13 15.02 14.25
N ASN A 193 5.19 13.71 14.00
CA ASN A 193 4.25 12.75 14.57
C ASN A 193 4.92 11.41 14.87
N HIS A 194 4.22 10.55 15.60
CA HIS A 194 4.67 9.20 15.90
C HIS A 194 3.71 8.20 15.23
N PRO A 195 3.96 7.80 13.98
CA PRO A 195 3.12 6.83 13.28
C PRO A 195 3.02 5.53 14.08
N GLU A 196 1.82 4.98 14.21
CA GLU A 196 1.68 3.59 14.61
C GLU A 196 2.08 2.72 13.42
N VAL A 197 3.08 1.84 13.61
CA VAL A 197 3.62 1.01 12.54
C VAL A 197 3.39 -0.46 12.85
N LYS A 198 2.69 -1.15 11.94
CA LYS A 198 2.56 -2.60 11.95
C LYS A 198 3.45 -3.18 10.85
N LEU A 199 4.47 -3.93 11.23
CA LEU A 199 5.28 -4.72 10.29
C LEU A 199 4.92 -6.20 10.43
N THR A 200 4.53 -6.83 9.32
CA THR A 200 4.29 -8.26 9.21
C THR A 200 5.34 -8.86 8.29
N VAL A 201 6.16 -9.75 8.83
CA VAL A 201 7.09 -10.58 8.05
C VAL A 201 6.53 -12.00 8.06
N GLU A 202 6.05 -12.47 6.92
CA GLU A 202 5.37 -13.76 6.79
C GLU A 202 6.35 -14.86 6.36
N PRO A 203 6.60 -15.86 7.23
CA PRO A 203 7.44 -16.99 6.86
C PRO A 203 6.83 -17.77 5.69
N GLY A 204 7.61 -17.94 4.62
CA GLY A 204 7.18 -18.60 3.39
C GLY A 204 6.19 -17.80 2.54
N GLY A 205 5.88 -16.55 2.93
CA GLY A 205 5.08 -15.63 2.12
C GLY A 205 5.79 -15.30 0.81
N GLN A 206 5.03 -15.20 -0.29
CA GLN A 206 5.56 -14.96 -1.64
C GLN A 206 4.99 -13.67 -2.26
N HIS A 207 5.62 -13.22 -3.35
CA HIS A 207 5.27 -11.98 -4.06
C HIS A 207 4.06 -12.19 -4.97
N GLN A 208 2.92 -12.56 -4.39
CA GLN A 208 1.71 -12.97 -5.09
C GLN A 208 0.44 -12.52 -4.36
N ASP A 209 -0.64 -12.35 -5.15
CA ASP A 209 -1.94 -11.83 -4.70
C ASP A 209 -2.52 -12.59 -3.50
N LYS A 210 -2.39 -13.92 -3.50
CA LYS A 210 -2.81 -14.76 -2.37
C LYS A 210 -2.27 -14.26 -1.03
N TYR A 211 -0.95 -14.05 -0.93
CA TYR A 211 -0.31 -13.69 0.33
C TYR A 211 -0.61 -12.24 0.72
N TRP A 212 -0.77 -11.36 -0.27
CA TRP A 212 -1.22 -9.98 -0.03
C TRP A 212 -2.66 -9.95 0.51
N GLY A 213 -3.56 -10.75 -0.07
CA GLY A 213 -4.93 -10.95 0.42
C GLY A 213 -4.99 -11.53 1.83
N GLU A 214 -4.17 -12.55 2.13
CA GLU A 214 -4.07 -13.14 3.48
C GLU A 214 -3.63 -12.11 4.54
N ARG A 215 -2.72 -11.18 4.18
CA ARG A 215 -2.26 -10.11 5.08
C ARG A 215 -3.20 -8.90 5.12
N PHE A 216 -4.08 -8.73 4.13
CA PHE A 216 -4.99 -7.59 4.04
C PHE A 216 -5.93 -7.47 5.25
N GLY A 217 -6.54 -8.58 5.70
CA GLY A 217 -7.48 -8.56 6.84
C GLY A 217 -6.86 -8.01 8.14
N PRO A 218 -5.72 -8.58 8.59
CA PRO A 218 -4.97 -8.02 9.72
C PRO A 218 -4.48 -6.59 9.49
N ALA A 219 -4.10 -6.21 8.26
CA ALA A 219 -3.65 -4.87 7.93
C ALA A 219 -4.79 -3.85 8.05
N VAL A 220 -5.94 -4.09 7.41
CA VAL A 220 -7.08 -3.18 7.43
C VAL A 220 -7.70 -3.06 8.83
N THR A 221 -7.64 -4.13 9.63
CA THR A 221 -8.05 -4.10 11.05
C THR A 221 -7.18 -3.18 11.89
N PHE A 222 -5.88 -3.13 11.60
CA PHE A 222 -4.97 -2.21 12.26
C PHE A 222 -5.18 -0.76 11.83
N LEU A 223 -5.45 -0.52 10.53
CA LEU A 223 -5.66 0.83 10.00
C LEU A 223 -7.00 1.43 10.43
N PHE A 224 -8.07 0.62 10.42
CA PHE A 224 -9.45 1.00 10.71
C PHE A 224 -10.01 0.17 11.88
N PRO A 225 -9.42 0.29 13.09
CA PRO A 225 -9.82 -0.49 14.25
C PRO A 225 -11.29 -0.20 14.60
N PRO A 226 -12.02 -1.15 15.23
CA PRO A 226 -13.43 -0.98 15.51
C PRO A 226 -13.65 0.24 16.42
N GLU A 227 -14.79 0.92 16.24
CA GLU A 227 -15.15 2.01 17.15
C GLU A 227 -15.23 1.46 18.58
N LEU A 228 -14.55 2.13 19.51
CA LEU A 228 -14.72 1.84 20.93
C LEU A 228 -16.18 2.10 21.26
N THR A 229 -16.94 1.03 21.54
CA THR A 229 -18.29 1.19 22.08
C THR A 229 -18.14 2.02 23.36
N PRO A 230 -18.79 3.18 23.48
CA PRO A 230 -18.74 3.92 24.74
C PRO A 230 -19.21 2.96 25.84
N THR A 231 -18.37 2.75 26.85
CA THR A 231 -18.80 2.08 28.08
C THR A 231 -20.00 2.85 28.60
N LYS A 232 -21.18 2.22 28.56
CA LYS A 232 -22.40 2.72 29.19
C LYS A 232 -22.23 2.82 30.70
#